data_AF-A0A6J4PFQ1-F1
#
_entry.id   AF-A0A6J4PFQ1-F1
#
_cell.length_a   1.000
_cell.length_b   1.000
_cell.length_c   1.000
_cell.angle_alpha   90.00
_cell.angle_beta   90.00
_cell.angle_gamma   90.00
#
_symmetry.space_group_name_H-M   'P 1'
#
loop_
_entity.id
_entity.type
_entity.pdbx_description
1 polymer ?
#
loop_
_entity_poly.entity_id
_entity_poly.type
_entity_poly.pdbx_seq_one_letter_code
_entity_poly.pdbx_strand_id
1 'polypeptide(L)'
;MLSRTRRHRAVRALIVRHRDNRSRSRVVFVMMRAAGARVMNLTLPPQIQKLIEDRVRSGRYQTPEDVVSAAVAQLDVREQAGDFDPGELDALLAEAERGGESLDGEQVLAELRNLRERGAAGAG
;
A
#
# COMPACT_ATOMS: atom_id res chain seq x y z
N MET A 1 46.98 13.84 24.07
CA MET A 1 46.12 14.65 23.17
C MET A 1 44.76 13.95 23.06
N LEU A 2 43.68 14.68 23.32
CA LEU A 2 42.32 14.21 23.60
C LEU A 2 41.54 13.72 22.35
N SER A 3 40.76 12.65 22.54
CA SER A 3 39.34 12.48 22.12
C SER A 3 38.97 12.49 20.63
N ARG A 4 37.95 11.82 20.10
CA ARG A 4 36.90 10.83 20.44
C ARG A 4 36.21 10.64 19.04
N THR A 5 35.69 9.50 18.60
CA THR A 5 34.39 8.99 19.04
C THR A 5 34.09 7.67 18.33
N ARG A 6 33.81 6.67 19.17
CA ARG A 6 33.17 5.36 18.94
C ARG A 6 32.04 5.43 17.89
N ARG A 7 31.73 4.37 17.15
CA ARG A 7 30.88 3.27 17.66
C ARG A 7 31.04 1.99 16.84
N HIS A 8 31.40 0.95 17.57
CA HIS A 8 31.37 -0.45 17.18
C HIS A 8 29.93 -1.03 17.22
N ARG A 9 29.73 -2.01 16.34
CA ARG A 9 29.06 -3.32 16.54
C ARG A 9 27.54 -3.39 16.70
N ALA A 10 26.93 -3.93 15.64
CA ALA A 10 26.47 -5.33 15.56
C ALA A 10 25.58 -5.89 16.70
N VAL A 11 24.43 -6.42 16.25
CA VAL A 11 23.84 -7.72 16.65
C VAL A 11 23.20 -7.78 18.03
N ARG A 12 21.87 -7.96 18.09
CA ARG A 12 21.19 -9.24 18.48
C ARG A 12 19.69 -8.99 18.69
N ALA A 13 18.87 -9.78 18.01
CA ALA A 13 17.46 -9.97 18.38
C ALA A 13 17.40 -10.74 19.71
N LEU A 14 16.59 -10.27 20.65
CA LEU A 14 16.24 -11.03 21.85
C LEU A 14 14.72 -11.01 22.01
N ILE A 15 14.07 -12.08 21.56
CA ILE A 15 12.67 -12.37 21.88
C ILE A 15 12.66 -13.00 23.28
N VAL A 16 12.30 -12.22 24.29
CA VAL A 16 12.04 -12.74 25.63
C VAL A 16 10.56 -13.09 25.72
N ARG A 17 10.23 -14.39 25.67
CA ARG A 17 8.95 -14.90 26.16
C ARG A 17 9.01 -14.89 27.69
N HIS A 18 8.18 -14.09 28.33
CA HIS A 18 7.92 -14.22 29.76
C HIS A 18 6.43 -14.44 29.99
N ARG A 19 6.12 -15.53 30.68
CA ARG A 19 4.81 -15.99 31.10
C ARG A 19 4.63 -15.55 32.54
N ASP A 20 3.86 -14.49 32.78
CA ASP A 20 3.20 -14.33 34.09
C ASP A 20 1.89 -13.53 33.96
N ASN A 21 0.92 -13.99 34.74
CA ASN A 21 -0.50 -13.71 34.70
C ASN A 21 -0.88 -12.84 35.89
N ARG A 22 -0.89 -11.52 35.72
CA ARG A 22 -1.86 -10.62 36.37
C ARG A 22 -1.72 -9.18 35.88
N SER A 23 -2.87 -8.67 35.43
CA SER A 23 -3.25 -7.26 35.44
C SER A 23 -2.62 -6.32 34.40
N ARG A 24 -3.51 -5.77 33.56
CA ARG A 24 -3.37 -4.63 32.65
C ARG A 24 -2.77 -4.95 31.28
N SER A 25 -3.65 -5.37 30.37
CA SER A 25 -3.46 -5.29 28.92
C SER A 25 -3.10 -3.85 28.51
N ARG A 26 -1.81 -3.56 28.36
CA ARG A 26 -1.34 -2.39 27.60
C ARG A 26 -1.02 -2.90 26.21
N VAL A 27 -1.93 -2.69 25.28
CA VAL A 27 -1.64 -2.82 23.85
C VAL A 27 -0.64 -1.72 23.52
N VAL A 28 0.64 -2.08 23.42
CA VAL A 28 1.67 -1.17 22.94
C VAL A 28 1.53 -1.13 21.41
N PHE A 29 0.80 -0.13 20.92
CA PHE A 29 0.86 0.24 19.51
C PHE A 29 2.29 0.67 19.21
N VAL A 30 3.02 -0.15 18.45
CA VAL A 30 4.26 0.27 17.81
C VAL A 30 3.83 1.21 16.69
N MET A 31 3.82 2.53 16.96
CA MET A 31 3.79 3.54 15.91
C MET A 31 5.10 3.40 15.13
N MET A 32 5.02 2.75 13.98
CA MET A 32 6.03 2.88 12.94
C MET A 32 6.10 4.38 12.63
N ARG A 33 7.23 5.01 12.95
CA ARG A 33 7.46 6.44 12.68
C ARG A 33 7.16 6.71 11.21
N ALA A 34 6.06 7.41 10.92
CA ALA A 34 5.82 7.96 9.60
C ALA A 34 7.01 8.87 9.27
N ALA A 35 7.71 8.56 8.19
CA ALA A 35 8.72 9.43 7.63
C ALA A 35 8.05 10.75 7.22
N GLY A 36 8.26 11.81 8.00
CA GLY A 36 8.14 13.21 7.59
C GLY A 36 6.78 13.68 7.04
N ALA A 37 5.70 13.61 7.82
CA ALA A 37 4.51 14.41 7.50
C ALA A 37 4.87 15.90 7.55
N ARG A 38 4.60 16.64 6.47
CA ARG A 38 4.75 18.11 6.42
C ARG A 38 3.38 18.75 6.50
N VAL A 39 3.25 19.76 7.35
CA VAL A 39 2.01 20.52 7.48
C VAL A 39 1.87 21.46 6.28
N MET A 40 0.69 21.44 5.65
CA MET A 40 0.33 22.34 4.55
C MET A 40 -1.01 23.00 4.87
N ASN A 41 -1.10 24.32 4.68
CA ASN A 41 -2.35 25.07 4.79
C ASN A 41 -2.91 25.28 3.39
N LEU A 42 -4.17 24.88 3.17
CA LEU A 42 -4.85 24.98 1.89
C LEU A 42 -6.16 25.75 2.05
N THR A 43 -6.45 26.66 1.12
CA THR A 43 -7.77 27.27 1.02
C THR A 43 -8.62 26.41 0.10
N LEU A 44 -9.76 25.94 0.59
CA LEU A 44 -10.68 25.09 -0.16
C LEU A 44 -11.96 25.83 -0.51
N PRO A 45 -12.54 25.59 -1.70
CA PRO A 45 -13.90 26.02 -1.98
C PRO A 45 -14.88 25.39 -0.98
N PRO A 46 -15.96 26.09 -0.55
CA PRO A 46 -16.89 25.59 0.46
C PRO A 46 -17.49 24.22 0.11
N GLN A 47 -17.78 23.97 -1.17
CA GLN A 47 -18.29 22.67 -1.61
C GLN A 47 -17.31 21.52 -1.39
N ILE A 48 -15.99 21.76 -1.54
CA ILE A 48 -14.96 20.74 -1.37
C ILE A 48 -14.74 20.46 0.12
N GLN A 49 -14.71 21.52 0.94
CA GLN A 49 -14.66 21.37 2.40
C GLN A 49 -15.81 20.49 2.89
N LYS A 50 -17.05 20.81 2.50
CA LYS A 50 -18.24 20.03 2.88
C LYS A 50 -18.11 18.56 2.45
N LEU A 51 -17.64 18.31 1.23
CA LEU A 51 -17.44 16.94 0.75
C LEU A 51 -16.45 16.18 1.63
N ILE A 52 -15.32 16.79 2.00
CA ILE A 52 -14.32 16.17 2.89
C ILE A 52 -14.94 15.85 4.26
N GLU A 53 -15.66 16.80 4.84
CA GLU A 53 -16.35 16.62 6.13
C GLU A 53 -17.39 15.49 6.09
N ASP A 54 -18.17 15.41 5.00
CA ASP A 54 -19.17 14.34 4.82
C ASP A 54 -18.49 12.95 4.69
N ARG A 55 -17.32 12.87 4.04
CA ARG A 55 -16.55 11.62 3.94
C ARG A 55 -16.01 11.17 5.29
N VAL A 56 -15.49 12.08 6.10
CA VAL A 56 -15.04 11.77 7.47
C VAL A 56 -16.23 11.36 8.34
N ARG A 57 -17.34 12.11 8.28
CA ARG A 57 -18.57 11.81 9.04
C ARG A 57 -19.15 10.43 8.70
N SER A 58 -18.99 9.99 7.45
CA SER A 58 -19.42 8.66 7.03
C SER A 58 -18.63 7.51 7.67
N GLY A 59 -17.53 7.81 8.38
CA GLY A 59 -16.65 6.82 9.02
C GLY A 59 -15.70 6.10 8.06
N ARG A 60 -15.74 6.42 6.75
CA ARG A 60 -14.84 5.83 5.75
C ARG A 60 -13.40 6.31 5.86
N TYR A 61 -13.19 7.48 6.46
CA TYR A 61 -11.89 8.12 6.65
C TYR A 61 -11.82 8.66 8.07
N GLN A 62 -10.65 8.57 8.71
CA GLN A 62 -10.49 9.00 10.10
C GLN A 62 -10.24 10.51 10.19
N THR A 63 -9.55 11.06 9.19
CA THR A 63 -9.15 12.46 9.14
C THR A 63 -9.42 13.09 7.76
N PRO A 64 -9.53 14.43 7.68
CA PRO A 64 -9.55 15.15 6.40
C PRO A 64 -8.33 14.85 5.53
N GLU A 65 -7.16 14.71 6.15
CA GLU A 65 -5.89 14.39 5.47
C GLU A 65 -5.95 13.03 4.78
N ASP A 66 -6.62 12.03 5.37
CA ASP A 66 -6.82 10.73 4.72
C ASP A 66 -7.66 10.86 3.45
N VAL A 67 -8.69 11.73 3.47
CA VAL A 67 -9.54 11.98 2.30
C VAL A 67 -8.73 12.64 1.19
N VAL A 68 -7.92 13.65 1.53
CA VAL A 68 -7.06 14.35 0.57
C VAL A 68 -6.01 13.40 0.00
N SER A 69 -5.37 12.60 0.84
CA SER A 69 -4.37 11.61 0.41
C SER A 69 -4.97 10.58 -0.55
N ALA A 70 -6.17 10.05 -0.24
CA ALA A 70 -6.87 9.13 -1.12
C ALA A 70 -7.27 9.78 -2.46
N ALA A 71 -7.72 11.03 -2.43
CA ALA A 71 -8.07 11.77 -3.64
C ALA A 71 -6.86 12.00 -4.55
N VAL A 72 -5.71 12.39 -3.97
CA VAL A 72 -4.46 12.60 -4.73
C VAL A 72 -3.91 11.28 -5.26
N ALA A 73 -3.95 10.20 -4.49
CA ALA A 73 -3.54 8.89 -4.96
C ALA A 73 -4.40 8.43 -6.15
N GLN A 74 -5.71 8.68 -6.11
CA GLN A 74 -6.58 8.37 -7.24
C GLN A 74 -6.31 9.25 -8.46
N LEU A 75 -5.92 10.50 -8.26
CA LEU A 75 -5.50 11.39 -9.34
C LEU A 75 -4.21 10.88 -10.00
N ASP A 76 -3.20 10.53 -9.19
CA ASP A 76 -1.93 9.99 -9.66
C ASP A 76 -2.12 8.71 -10.51
N VAL A 77 -2.98 7.79 -10.05
CA VAL A 77 -3.34 6.60 -10.84
C VAL A 77 -4.00 6.97 -12.17
N ARG A 78 -4.86 7.99 -12.22
CA ARG A 78 -5.52 8.40 -13.48
C ARG A 78 -4.56 9.07 -14.44
N GLU A 79 -3.63 9.86 -13.92
CA GLU A 79 -2.59 10.50 -14.70
C GLU A 79 -1.62 9.45 -15.25
N GLN A 80 -1.25 8.44 -14.46
CA GLN A 80 -0.37 7.35 -14.90
C GLN A 80 -1.06 6.32 -15.80
N ALA A 81 -2.33 5.97 -15.53
CA ALA A 81 -3.08 5.00 -16.33
C ALA A 81 -3.57 5.58 -17.67
N GLY A 82 -3.43 6.89 -17.87
CA GLY A 82 -3.78 7.60 -19.10
C GLY A 82 -2.63 7.74 -20.10
N ASP A 83 -1.39 7.46 -19.70
CA ASP A 83 -0.20 7.58 -20.55
C ASP A 83 0.04 6.28 -21.34
N PHE A 84 -0.93 5.90 -22.17
CA PHE A 84 -0.60 5.07 -23.32
C PHE A 84 0.09 5.97 -24.33
N ASP A 85 1.25 5.56 -24.84
CA ASP A 85 1.82 6.22 -26.01
C ASP A 85 0.78 6.22 -27.15
N PRO A 86 0.73 7.23 -28.02
CA PRO A 86 -0.21 7.26 -29.13
C PRO A 86 -0.17 5.95 -29.94
N GLY A 87 -1.26 5.19 -29.92
CA GLY A 87 -1.40 3.90 -30.60
C GLY A 87 -0.96 2.67 -29.80
N GLU A 88 -0.47 2.82 -28.57
CA GLU A 88 -0.08 1.69 -27.71
C GLU A 88 -1.29 0.82 -27.33
N LEU A 89 -2.41 1.44 -26.97
CA LEU A 89 -3.64 0.69 -26.68
C LEU A 89 -4.12 -0.09 -27.91
N ASP A 90 -4.07 0.51 -29.09
CA ASP A 90 -4.45 -0.16 -30.34
C ASP A 90 -3.50 -1.32 -30.65
N ALA A 91 -2.21 -1.16 -30.37
CA ALA A 91 -1.21 -2.22 -30.53
C ALA A 91 -1.46 -3.39 -29.56
N LEU A 92 -1.77 -3.11 -28.29
CA LEU A 92 -2.10 -4.13 -27.29
C LEU A 92 -3.39 -4.89 -27.65
N LEU A 93 -4.40 -4.19 -28.16
CA LEU A 93 -5.63 -4.82 -28.63
C LEU A 93 -5.38 -5.69 -29.87
N ALA A 94 -4.62 -5.19 -30.85
CA ALA A 94 -4.24 -5.95 -32.04
C ALA A 94 -3.32 -7.15 -31.72
N GLU A 95 -2.52 -7.07 -30.67
CA GLU A 95 -1.78 -8.22 -30.13
C GLU A 95 -2.73 -9.24 -29.52
N ALA A 96 -3.68 -8.81 -28.69
CA ALA A 96 -4.67 -9.71 -28.07
C ALA A 96 -5.52 -10.44 -29.11
N GLU A 97 -5.99 -9.76 -30.15
CA GLU A 97 -6.76 -10.36 -31.25
C GLU A 97 -5.95 -11.40 -32.04
N ARG A 98 -4.62 -11.22 -32.15
CA ARG A 98 -3.72 -12.19 -32.77
C ARG A 98 -3.29 -13.31 -31.82
N GLY A 99 -3.45 -13.11 -30.50
CA GLY A 99 -2.95 -13.97 -29.43
C GLY A 99 -3.61 -15.34 -29.31
N GLY A 100 -4.67 -15.60 -30.07
CA GLY A 100 -5.32 -16.91 -30.15
C GLY A 100 -6.73 -16.92 -29.55
N GLU A 101 -7.21 -18.11 -29.22
CA GLU A 101 -8.57 -18.31 -28.76
C GLU A 101 -8.75 -17.86 -27.30
N SER A 102 -9.88 -17.24 -27.00
CA SER A 102 -10.24 -16.86 -25.64
C SER A 102 -10.27 -18.09 -24.73
N LEU A 103 -9.57 -18.00 -23.60
CA LEU A 103 -9.59 -19.05 -22.58
C LEU A 103 -10.77 -18.89 -21.64
N ASP A 104 -11.32 -20.00 -21.16
CA ASP A 104 -12.31 -19.98 -20.08
C ASP A 104 -11.66 -19.50 -18.78
N GLY A 105 -12.27 -18.49 -18.16
CA GLY A 105 -11.70 -17.83 -16.99
C GLY A 105 -11.53 -18.76 -15.78
N GLU A 106 -12.47 -19.69 -15.56
CA GLU A 106 -12.39 -20.62 -14.43
C GLU A 106 -11.28 -21.64 -14.61
N GLN A 107 -11.07 -22.12 -15.85
CA GLN A 107 -9.95 -22.98 -16.19
C GLN A 107 -8.60 -22.30 -15.94
N VAL A 108 -8.44 -21.04 -16.39
CA VAL A 108 -7.21 -20.25 -16.16
C VAL A 108 -6.96 -20.04 -14.66
N LEU A 109 -7.98 -19.66 -13.89
CA LEU A 109 -7.84 -19.46 -12.44
C LEU A 109 -7.48 -20.76 -11.71
N ALA A 110 -8.02 -21.91 -12.14
CA ALA A 110 -7.66 -23.21 -11.59
C ALA A 110 -6.20 -23.56 -11.88
N GLU A 111 -5.71 -23.32 -13.09
CA GLU A 111 -4.32 -23.59 -13.46
C GLU A 111 -3.32 -22.71 -12.70
N LEU A 112 -3.62 -21.41 -12.53
CA LEU A 112 -2.81 -20.48 -11.75
C LEU A 112 -2.71 -20.88 -10.27
N ARG A 113 -3.79 -21.43 -9.68
CA ARG A 113 -3.75 -22.01 -8.32
C ARG A 113 -2.79 -23.19 -8.26
N ASN A 114 -2.90 -24.12 -9.20
CA ASN A 114 -2.03 -25.30 -9.29
C ASN A 114 -0.55 -24.94 -9.50
N LEU A 115 -0.25 -23.89 -10.27
CA LEU A 115 1.14 -23.41 -10.48
C LEU A 115 1.75 -22.86 -9.19
N ARG A 116 1.00 -22.07 -8.43
CA ARG A 116 1.43 -21.50 -7.15
C ARG A 116 1.72 -22.59 -6.10
N GLU A 117 0.88 -23.62 -6.04
CA GLU A 117 1.07 -24.75 -5.12
C GLU A 117 2.32 -25.57 -5.49
N ARG A 118 2.56 -25.78 -6.79
CA ARG A 118 3.80 -26.44 -7.28
C ARG A 118 5.06 -25.62 -6.99
N GLY A 119 4.99 -24.30 -7.13
CA GLY A 119 6.10 -23.40 -6.80
C GLY A 119 6.42 -23.36 -5.30
N ALA A 120 5.42 -23.49 -4.44
CA ALA A 120 5.61 -23.57 -2.99
C ALA A 120 6.20 -24.92 -2.54
N ALA A 121 5.90 -26.02 -3.25
CA ALA A 121 6.41 -27.35 -2.94
C ALA A 121 7.87 -27.58 -3.38
N GLY A 122 8.39 -26.80 -4.33
CA GLY A 122 9.79 -26.87 -4.79
C GLY A 122 10.77 -26.01 -3.99
N ALA A 123 10.30 -25.26 -2.99
CA ALA A 123 11.10 -24.33 -2.18
C ALA A 123 11.31 -24.80 -0.72
N GLY A 124 11.02 -26.07 -0.42
CA GLY A 124 11.14 -26.69 0.90
C GLY A 124 12.26 -27.70 1.02
#